data_AF-A0A6P0XQW6-F1
#
_entry.id   AF-A0A6P0XQW6-F1
#
_cell.length_a   1.000
_cell.length_b   1.000
_cell.length_c   1.000
_cell.angle_alpha   90.00
_cell.angle_beta   90.00
_cell.angle_gamma   90.00
#
_symmetry.space_group_name_H-M   'P 1'
#
loop_
_entity.id
_entity.type
_entity.pdbx_description
1 polymer ?
#
loop_
_entity_poly.entity_id
_entity_poly.type
_entity_poly.pdbx_seq_one_letter_code
_entity_poly.pdbx_strand_id
1 'polypeptide(L)'
;MYIDLAAEKLITAERAGEKIAVEVKSFISNSPISEFHKALGQFINHKTVLSQKEPERELYLAIPQTTYEDFFQLELIQLVIKNQSIKLIIYNPEQETIE
;
A
#
# COMPACT_ATOMS: atom_id res chain seq x y z
N MET A 1 20.30 4.57 -7.55
CA MET A 1 19.03 4.57 -8.31
C MET A 1 18.12 5.60 -7.63
N TYR A 2 17.65 6.62 -8.34
CA TYR A 2 16.68 7.57 -7.79
C TYR A 2 15.27 7.06 -8.15
N ILE A 3 14.40 6.94 -7.17
CA ILE A 3 13.00 6.58 -7.40
C ILE A 3 12.24 7.87 -7.72
N ASP A 4 11.60 7.88 -8.88
CA ASP A 4 10.69 8.94 -9.28
C ASP A 4 9.26 8.52 -8.90
N LEU A 5 8.80 9.04 -7.76
CA LEU A 5 7.45 8.77 -7.24
C LEU A 5 6.35 9.28 -8.18
N ALA A 6 6.64 10.23 -9.08
CA ALA A 6 5.69 10.72 -10.07
C ALA A 6 5.59 9.78 -11.29
N ALA A 7 6.63 9.00 -11.56
CA ALA A 7 6.63 7.97 -12.61
C ALA A 7 5.99 6.65 -12.12
N GLU A 8 6.00 6.40 -10.81
CA GLU A 8 5.29 5.28 -10.18
C GLU A 8 3.81 5.63 -9.90
N LYS A 9 2.92 4.62 -9.92
CA LYS A 9 1.47 4.80 -9.72
C LYS A 9 1.10 5.01 -8.25
N LEU A 10 1.57 6.12 -7.68
CA LEU A 10 1.22 6.59 -6.33
C LEU A 10 0.16 7.68 -6.43
N ILE A 11 -0.98 7.46 -5.78
CA ILE A 11 -2.02 8.47 -5.65
C ILE A 11 -1.67 9.34 -4.44
N THR A 12 -1.69 10.66 -4.59
CA THR A 12 -1.51 11.59 -3.47
C THR A 12 -2.82 12.27 -3.14
N ALA A 13 -3.09 12.47 -1.84
CA ALA A 13 -4.26 13.19 -1.38
C ALA A 13 -3.90 14.07 -0.16
N GLU A 14 -4.69 15.10 0.07
CA GLU A 14 -4.58 15.98 1.23
C GLU A 14 -5.97 16.39 1.72
N ARG A 15 -6.21 16.31 3.02
CA ARG A 15 -7.43 16.80 3.66
C ARG A 15 -7.12 17.38 5.03
N ALA A 16 -7.59 18.61 5.30
CA ALA A 16 -7.41 19.28 6.59
C ALA A 16 -5.95 19.31 7.10
N GLY A 17 -4.98 19.38 6.19
CA GLY A 17 -3.54 19.39 6.51
C GLY A 17 -2.91 18.00 6.67
N GLU A 18 -3.69 16.92 6.61
CA GLU A 18 -3.18 15.56 6.57
C GLU A 18 -2.86 15.17 5.12
N LYS A 19 -1.61 14.78 4.87
CA LYS A 19 -1.13 14.35 3.55
C LYS A 19 -0.93 12.85 3.53
N ILE A 20 -1.48 12.20 2.51
CA ILE A 20 -1.26 10.77 2.29
C ILE A 20 -0.74 10.49 0.89
N ALA A 21 -0.05 9.37 0.76
CA ALA A 21 0.23 8.70 -0.49
C ALA A 21 -0.39 7.30 -0.42
N VAL A 22 -0.95 6.83 -1.53
CA VAL A 22 -1.63 5.54 -1.61
C VAL A 22 -1.06 4.76 -2.79
N GLU A 23 -0.47 3.62 -2.49
CA GLU A 23 -0.05 2.64 -3.48
C GLU A 23 -1.18 1.63 -3.68
N VAL A 24 -1.81 1.63 -4.86
CA VAL A 24 -2.97 0.77 -5.15
C VAL A 24 -2.49 -0.54 -5.78
N LYS A 25 -2.92 -1.67 -5.22
CA LYS A 25 -2.70 -3.01 -5.78
C LYS A 25 -4.04 -3.69 -6.01
N SER A 26 -4.11 -4.51 -7.06
CA SER A 26 -5.31 -5.25 -7.43
C SER A 26 -5.26 -6.74 -7.11
N PHE A 27 -4.07 -7.32 -6.91
CA PHE A 27 -3.90 -8.74 -6.54
C PHE A 27 -4.61 -9.74 -7.47
N ILE A 28 -4.63 -9.43 -8.77
CA ILE A 28 -5.35 -10.21 -9.81
C ILE A 28 -4.54 -11.37 -10.39
N SER A 29 -3.26 -11.53 -10.04
CA SER A 29 -2.44 -12.61 -10.59
C SER A 29 -2.69 -13.94 -9.89
N ASN A 30 -2.22 -15.01 -10.53
CA ASN A 30 -2.31 -16.37 -9.99
C ASN A 30 -1.48 -16.61 -8.71
N SER A 31 -0.70 -15.63 -8.24
CA SER A 31 0.16 -15.77 -7.05
C SER A 31 0.11 -14.53 -6.15
N PRO A 32 -0.84 -14.48 -5.21
CA PRO A 32 -0.93 -13.40 -4.23
C PRO A 32 0.36 -13.19 -3.43
N ILE A 33 1.09 -14.26 -3.13
CA ILE A 33 2.38 -14.19 -2.41
C ILE A 33 3.47 -13.50 -3.24
N SER A 34 3.54 -13.75 -4.55
CA SER A 34 4.51 -13.08 -5.42
C SER A 34 4.20 -11.59 -5.56
N GLU A 35 2.92 -11.25 -5.71
CA GLU A 35 2.48 -9.85 -5.71
C GLU A 35 2.75 -9.16 -4.37
N PHE A 36 2.53 -9.85 -3.26
CA PHE A 36 2.82 -9.33 -1.93
C PHE A 36 4.31 -9.00 -1.78
N HIS A 37 5.22 -9.88 -2.19
CA HIS A 37 6.66 -9.58 -2.13
C HIS A 37 7.05 -8.35 -2.97
N LYS A 38 6.44 -8.20 -4.16
CA LYS A 38 6.65 -7.02 -5.01
C LYS A 38 6.11 -5.75 -4.33
N ALA A 39 4.86 -5.80 -3.86
CA ALA A 39 4.20 -4.70 -3.19
C ALA A 39 4.96 -4.28 -1.91
N LEU A 40 5.45 -5.25 -1.14
CA LEU A 40 6.25 -5.00 0.06
C LEU A 40 7.56 -4.28 -0.28
N GLY A 41 8.28 -4.73 -1.32
CA GLY A 41 9.50 -4.09 -1.77
C GLY A 41 9.26 -2.65 -2.25
N GLN A 42 8.21 -2.43 -3.03
CA GLN A 42 7.82 -1.09 -3.48
C GLN A 42 7.43 -0.20 -2.29
N PHE A 43 6.60 -0.69 -1.37
CA PHE A 43 6.18 0.05 -0.19
C PHE A 43 7.35 0.51 0.67
N ILE A 44 8.31 -0.38 0.96
CA ILE A 44 9.50 -0.03 1.76
C ILE A 44 10.35 1.04 1.06
N ASN A 45 10.56 0.88 -0.25
CA ASN A 45 11.31 1.84 -1.06
C ASN A 45 10.64 3.22 -1.08
N HIS A 46 9.34 3.26 -1.33
CA HIS A 46 8.54 4.48 -1.35
C HIS A 46 8.50 5.16 0.02
N LYS A 47 8.28 4.40 1.10
CA LYS A 47 8.31 4.91 2.47
C LYS A 47 9.65 5.55 2.81
N THR A 48 10.75 4.93 2.36
CA THR A 48 12.11 5.46 2.55
C THR A 48 12.30 6.81 1.84
N VAL A 49 11.84 6.92 0.59
CA VAL A 49 11.96 8.18 -0.17
C VAL A 49 11.05 9.27 0.41
N LEU A 50 9.81 8.94 0.78
CA LEU A 50 8.88 9.88 1.42
C LEU A 50 9.45 10.40 2.73
N SER A 51 10.05 9.55 3.58
CA SER A 51 10.68 9.99 4.83
C SER A 51 11.79 11.04 4.65
N GLN A 52 12.39 11.13 3.45
CA GLN A 52 13.42 12.11 3.13
C GLN A 52 12.87 13.36 2.44
N LYS A 53 11.84 13.21 1.59
CA LYS A 53 11.32 14.30 0.73
C LYS A 53 10.08 14.98 1.28
N GLU A 54 9.15 14.20 1.84
CA GLU A 54 7.84 14.65 2.36
C GLU A 54 7.55 13.84 3.64
N PRO A 55 8.32 14.06 4.74
CA PRO A 55 8.22 13.23 5.95
C PRO A 55 6.86 13.30 6.64
N GLU A 56 6.07 14.34 6.37
CA GLU A 56 4.70 14.49 6.85
C GLU A 56 3.67 13.67 6.04
N ARG A 57 4.05 13.14 4.86
CA ARG A 57 3.15 12.39 4.00
C ARG A 57 3.18 10.91 4.36
N GLU A 58 2.07 10.41 4.86
CA GLU A 58 1.94 9.00 5.25
C GLU A 58 1.64 8.10 4.04
N LEU A 59 2.34 6.96 3.95
CA LEU A 59 2.12 5.98 2.88
C LEU A 59 1.17 4.86 3.32
N TYR A 60 0.15 4.61 2.50
CA TYR A 60 -0.82 3.52 2.63
C TYR A 60 -0.72 2.56 1.44
N LEU A 61 -0.96 1.28 1.72
CA LEU A 61 -1.15 0.25 0.70
C LEU A 61 -2.65 -0.04 0.58
N ALA A 62 -3.23 0.29 -0.58
CA ALA A 62 -4.63 0.00 -0.85
C ALA A 62 -4.80 -1.36 -1.53
N ILE A 63 -5.67 -2.21 -0.96
CA ILE A 63 -5.94 -3.57 -1.44
C ILE A 63 -7.46 -3.84 -1.50
N PRO A 64 -7.91 -4.73 -2.41
CA PRO A 64 -9.32 -5.11 -2.47
C PRO A 64 -9.75 -5.83 -1.18
N GLN A 65 -11.00 -5.64 -0.77
CA GLN A 65 -11.64 -6.35 0.33
C GLN A 65 -11.46 -7.88 0.23
N THR A 66 -11.72 -8.45 -0.94
CA THR A 66 -11.56 -9.90 -1.18
C THR A 66 -10.12 -10.37 -0.92
N THR A 67 -9.12 -9.59 -1.35
CA THR A 67 -7.71 -9.88 -1.08
C THR A 67 -7.38 -9.78 0.40
N TYR A 68 -7.99 -8.80 1.09
CA TYR A 68 -7.79 -8.65 2.52
C TYR A 68 -8.28 -9.89 3.28
N GLU A 69 -9.50 -10.34 2.98
CA GLU A 69 -10.16 -11.49 3.59
C GLU A 69 -9.44 -12.81 3.27
N ASP A 70 -9.07 -13.04 2.01
CA ASP A 70 -8.52 -14.33 1.55
C ASP A 70 -7.02 -14.51 1.85
N PHE A 71 -6.23 -13.43 1.77
CA PHE A 71 -4.77 -13.52 1.80
C PHE A 71 -4.14 -12.71 2.93
N PHE A 72 -4.60 -11.49 3.19
CA PHE A 72 -3.98 -10.67 4.23
C PHE A 72 -4.32 -11.17 5.64
N GLN A 73 -5.39 -11.95 5.84
CA GLN A 73 -5.69 -12.58 7.13
C GLN A 73 -4.73 -13.71 7.52
N LEU A 74 -3.89 -14.20 6.60
CA LEU A 74 -2.90 -15.23 6.92
C LEU A 74 -1.91 -14.73 7.98
N GLU A 75 -1.65 -15.55 9.01
CA GLU A 75 -0.83 -15.18 10.17
C GLU A 75 0.54 -14.59 9.80
N LEU A 76 1.22 -15.22 8.84
CA LEU A 76 2.51 -14.75 8.34
C LEU A 76 2.42 -13.35 7.73
N ILE A 77 1.35 -13.07 6.97
CA ILE A 77 1.15 -11.79 6.29
C ILE A 77 0.83 -10.70 7.31
N GLN A 78 -0.05 -10.99 8.28
CA GLN A 78 -0.33 -10.09 9.41
C GLN A 78 0.93 -9.76 10.21
N LEU A 79 1.80 -10.75 10.47
CA LEU A 79 3.06 -10.53 11.17
C LEU A 79 3.99 -9.59 10.38
N VAL A 80 4.08 -9.76 9.06
CA VAL A 80 4.88 -8.87 8.21
C VAL A 80 4.31 -7.44 8.21
N ILE A 81 3.00 -7.28 8.04
CA ILE A 81 2.31 -5.97 8.06
C ILE A 81 2.59 -5.23 9.36
N LYS A 82 2.45 -5.92 10.49
CA LYS A 82 2.73 -5.38 11.82
C LYS A 82 4.19 -4.97 11.96
N ASN A 83 5.13 -5.86 11.63
CA ASN A 83 6.57 -5.61 11.80
C ASN A 83 7.09 -4.49 10.91
N GLN A 84 6.51 -4.31 9.72
CA GLN A 84 6.89 -3.27 8.77
C GLN A 84 6.06 -1.97 8.94
N SER A 85 5.09 -1.98 9.88
CA SER A 85 4.16 -0.88 10.12
C SER A 85 3.51 -0.40 8.82
N ILE A 86 2.95 -1.35 8.05
CA ILE A 86 2.24 -1.08 6.81
C ILE A 86 0.84 -0.62 7.18
N LYS A 87 0.45 0.58 6.73
CA LYS A 87 -0.92 1.07 6.85
C LYS A 87 -1.72 0.61 5.65
N LEU A 88 -2.86 -0.03 5.88
CA LEU A 88 -3.72 -0.55 4.83
C LEU A 88 -4.92 0.38 4.60
N ILE A 89 -5.35 0.45 3.35
CA ILE A 89 -6.69 0.90 2.98
C ILE A 89 -7.37 -0.30 2.32
N ILE A 90 -8.51 -0.70 2.86
CA ILE A 90 -9.31 -1.78 2.28
C ILE A 90 -10.39 -1.11 1.44
N TYR A 91 -10.46 -1.45 0.15
CA TYR A 91 -11.45 -0.89 -0.75
C TYR A 91 -12.31 -1.97 -1.39
N ASN A 92 -13.57 -1.62 -1.65
CA ASN A 92 -14.47 -2.44 -2.45
C ASN A 92 -14.41 -1.96 -3.91
N PRO A 93 -13.89 -2.78 -4.86
CA PRO A 93 -13.76 -2.37 -6.25
C PRO A 93 -15.12 -2.21 -6.97
N GLU A 94 -16.19 -2.84 -6.50
CA GLU A 94 -17.51 -2.77 -7.12
C GLU A 94 -18.32 -1.56 -6.66
N GLN A 95 -18.21 -1.21 -5.36
CA GLN A 95 -18.91 -0.06 -4.77
C GLN A 95 -18.08 1.23 -4.80
N GLU A 96 -16.79 1.14 -5.12
CA GLU A 96 -15.83 2.26 -5.08
C GLU A 96 -15.74 2.93 -3.70
N THR A 97 -15.91 2.16 -2.63
CA THR A 97 -15.86 2.61 -1.24
C THR A 97 -14.64 2.11 -0.50
N ILE A 98 -14.27 2.82 0.57
CA ILE A 98 -13.28 2.39 1.56
C ILE A 98 -14.04 1.84 2.78
N GLU A 99 -13.56 0.73 3.34
CA GLU A 99 -14.12 0.09 4.55
C GLU A 99 -13.43 0.53 5.85
#